data_AF-A0A2S5D0B4-F1
#
_entry.id   AF-A0A2S5D0B4-F1
#
_cell.length_a   1.000
_cell.length_b   1.000
_cell.length_c   1.000
_cell.angle_alpha   90.00
_cell.angle_beta   90.00
_cell.angle_gamma   90.00
#
_symmetry.space_group_name_H-M   'P 1'
#
loop_
_entity.id
_entity.type
_entity.pdbx_description
1 polymer ?
#
loop_
_entity_poly.entity_id
_entity_poly.type
_entity_poly.pdbx_seq_one_letter_code
_entity_poly.pdbx_strand_id
1 'polypeptide(L)'
;MKGLTKLYYVIYIFIHFVLTLLMIYDFFPELVNIIDIPHNILVSIMLFTFLLGILVGGKKKDTNKTDTFVNIASMLYLILLVLVLTILGGVSQVGISLSNPVTWLLVVLTIVGVLKKDKKSRVQDNYNN
;
A
#
# COMPACT_ATOMS: atom_id res chain seq x y z
N MET A 1 -23.40 -5.22 12.47
CA MET A 1 -22.57 -5.27 11.24
C MET A 1 -22.06 -3.90 10.74
N LYS A 2 -22.83 -2.79 10.80
CA LYS A 2 -22.37 -1.45 10.32
C LYS A 2 -21.15 -0.87 11.05
N GLY A 3 -20.91 -1.23 12.31
CA GLY A 3 -19.74 -0.75 13.08
C GLY A 3 -18.40 -1.32 12.60
N LEU A 4 -18.37 -2.61 12.24
CA LEU A 4 -17.14 -3.27 11.74
C LEU A 4 -16.68 -2.72 10.41
N THR A 5 -17.61 -2.35 9.51
CA THR A 5 -17.26 -1.75 8.22
C THR A 5 -16.68 -0.35 8.39
N LYS A 6 -17.25 0.47 9.30
CA LYS A 6 -16.69 1.80 9.61
C LYS A 6 -15.29 1.69 10.23
N LEU A 7 -15.11 0.77 11.19
CA LEU A 7 -13.80 0.53 11.82
C LEU A 7 -12.74 0.11 10.80
N TYR A 8 -13.08 -0.78 9.87
CA TYR A 8 -12.19 -1.19 8.79
C TYR A 8 -11.69 0.00 7.97
N TYR A 9 -12.58 0.91 7.53
CA TYR A 9 -12.15 2.09 6.77
C TYR A 9 -11.31 3.07 7.59
N VAL A 10 -11.59 3.22 8.89
CA VAL A 10 -10.75 4.04 9.78
C VAL A 10 -9.34 3.47 9.90
N ILE A 11 -9.21 2.15 10.14
CA ILE A 11 -7.92 1.46 10.17
C ILE A 11 -7.21 1.62 8.82
N TYR A 12 -7.93 1.47 7.71
CA TYR A 12 -7.38 1.61 6.37
C TYR A 12 -6.81 3.01 6.09
N ILE A 13 -7.54 4.07 6.46
CA ILE A 13 -7.06 5.46 6.35
C ILE A 13 -5.83 5.67 7.24
N PHE A 14 -5.84 5.13 8.46
CA PHE A 14 -4.72 5.25 9.38
C PHE A 14 -3.46 4.54 8.85
N ILE A 15 -3.60 3.38 8.21
CA ILE A 15 -2.48 2.70 7.52
C ILE A 15 -1.88 3.61 6.44
N HIS A 16 -2.71 4.24 5.61
CA HIS A 16 -2.22 5.14 4.55
C HIS A 16 -1.49 6.34 5.13
N PHE A 17 -2.02 6.92 6.21
CA PHE A 17 -1.38 8.03 6.91
C PHE A 17 0.00 7.65 7.46
N VAL A 18 0.09 6.54 8.20
CA VAL A 18 1.37 6.05 8.75
C VAL A 18 2.36 5.70 7.63
N LEU A 19 1.88 5.09 6.54
CA LEU A 19 2.70 4.77 5.37
C LEU A 19 3.22 6.03 4.67
N THR A 20 2.42 7.09 4.61
CA THR A 20 2.85 8.40 4.08
C THR A 20 4.02 8.94 4.89
N LEU A 21 3.89 8.95 6.22
CA LEU A 21 4.95 9.39 7.11
C LEU A 21 6.19 8.52 6.94
N LEU A 22 6.05 7.20 6.87
CA LEU A 22 7.18 6.30 6.65
C LEU A 22 7.92 6.60 5.35
N MET A 23 7.19 6.86 4.26
CA MET A 23 7.80 7.26 2.98
C MET A 23 8.47 8.63 3.05
N ILE A 24 7.90 9.61 3.78
CA ILE A 24 8.57 10.90 3.99
C ILE A 24 9.89 10.69 4.74
N TYR A 25 9.90 9.86 5.79
CA TYR A 25 11.12 9.53 6.53
C TYR A 25 12.16 8.83 5.65
N ASP A 26 11.73 7.96 4.73
CA ASP A 26 12.62 7.26 3.80
C ASP A 26 13.18 8.19 2.69
N PHE A 27 12.37 9.09 2.16
CA PHE A 27 12.75 10.00 1.07
C PHE A 27 13.47 11.27 1.55
N PHE A 28 13.22 11.70 2.79
CA PHE A 28 13.75 12.93 3.39
C PHE A 28 14.35 12.63 4.77
N PRO A 29 15.48 11.91 4.84
CA PRO A 29 16.14 11.55 6.09
C PRO A 29 16.54 12.78 6.93
N GLU A 30 16.76 13.94 6.31
CA GLU A 30 17.08 15.18 7.01
C GLU A 30 15.91 15.70 7.87
N LEU A 31 14.66 15.43 7.47
CA LEU A 31 13.47 15.80 8.24
C LEU A 31 13.31 14.98 9.53
N VAL A 32 13.97 13.82 9.61
CA VAL A 32 13.94 12.94 10.78
C VAL A 32 14.54 13.62 12.00
N ASN A 33 15.55 14.48 11.82
CA ASN A 33 16.14 15.23 12.93
C ASN A 33 15.27 16.40 13.39
N ILE A 34 14.30 16.82 12.58
CA ILE A 34 13.35 17.90 12.91
C ILE A 34 12.11 17.32 13.59
N ILE A 35 11.69 16.12 13.17
CA ILE A 35 10.52 15.43 13.72
C ILE A 35 11.00 14.45 14.79
N ASP A 36 10.82 14.83 16.05
CA ASP A 36 11.28 14.13 17.26
C ASP A 36 10.58 12.76 17.53
N ILE A 37 10.09 12.10 16.47
CA ILE A 37 9.46 10.79 16.53
C ILE A 37 10.47 9.74 16.04
N PRO A 38 10.88 8.79 16.90
CA PRO A 38 11.80 7.72 16.53
C PRO A 38 11.27 6.85 15.39
N HIS A 39 12.10 6.59 14.38
CA HIS A 39 11.76 5.75 13.23
C HIS A 39 11.22 4.36 13.64
N ASN A 40 11.85 3.73 14.65
CA ASN A 40 11.45 2.41 15.16
C ASN A 40 10.02 2.37 15.71
N ILE A 41 9.55 3.48 16.29
CA ILE A 41 8.18 3.60 16.81
C ILE A 41 7.21 3.65 15.63
N LEU A 42 7.53 4.43 14.59
CA LEU A 42 6.70 4.55 13.39
C LEU A 42 6.54 3.21 12.65
N VAL A 43 7.64 2.47 12.49
CA VAL A 43 7.63 1.12 11.91
C VAL A 43 6.78 0.16 12.77
N SER A 44 6.92 0.22 14.09
CA SER A 44 6.13 -0.62 15.01
C SER A 44 4.63 -0.32 14.93
N ILE A 45 4.26 0.96 14.86
CA ILE A 45 2.87 1.40 14.69
C ILE A 45 2.32 0.90 13.34
N MET A 46 3.12 0.98 12.27
CA MET A 46 2.72 0.48 10.96
C MET A 46 2.44 -1.02 11.00
N LEU A 47 3.37 -1.80 11.56
CA LEU A 47 3.23 -3.26 11.67
C LEU A 47 2.01 -3.64 12.49
N PHE A 48 1.83 -3.00 13.65
CA PHE A 48 0.68 -3.24 14.52
C PHE A 48 -0.64 -2.92 13.81
N THR A 49 -0.73 -1.77 13.15
CA THR A 49 -1.94 -1.35 12.43
C THR A 49 -2.23 -2.27 11.24
N PHE A 50 -1.20 -2.69 10.51
CA PHE A 50 -1.34 -3.63 9.40
C PHE A 50 -1.89 -4.98 9.86
N LEU A 51 -1.34 -5.53 10.96
CA LEU A 51 -1.84 -6.77 11.57
C LEU A 51 -3.29 -6.64 12.03
N LEU A 52 -3.64 -5.51 12.66
CA LEU A 52 -5.05 -5.22 13.01
C LEU A 52 -5.94 -5.15 11.76
N GLY A 53 -5.46 -4.53 10.68
CA GLY A 53 -6.15 -4.46 9.40
C GLY A 53 -6.48 -5.84 8.83
N ILE A 54 -5.53 -6.77 8.88
CA ILE A 54 -5.73 -8.17 8.45
C ILE A 54 -6.78 -8.86 9.34
N LEU A 55 -6.65 -8.72 10.66
CA LEU A 55 -7.53 -9.39 11.63
C LEU A 55 -8.98 -8.90 11.53
N VAL A 56 -9.19 -7.60 11.28
CA VAL A 56 -10.51 -6.99 11.11
C VAL A 56 -11.05 -7.24 9.69
N GLY A 57 -10.19 -7.17 8.68
CA GLY A 57 -10.52 -7.36 7.27
C GLY A 57 -10.91 -8.80 6.91
N GLY A 58 -10.27 -9.80 7.53
CA GLY A 58 -10.56 -11.23 7.30
C GLY A 58 -11.98 -11.67 7.68
N LYS A 59 -12.76 -10.81 8.37
CA LYS A 59 -14.17 -11.05 8.70
C LYS A 59 -15.16 -10.57 7.62
N LYS A 60 -14.72 -9.84 6.58
CA LYS A 60 -15.56 -9.48 5.43
C LYS A 60 -15.58 -10.64 4.43
N LYS A 61 -16.73 -11.31 4.30
CA LYS A 61 -16.91 -12.46 3.38
C LYS A 61 -17.35 -12.08 1.95
N ASP A 62 -17.64 -10.81 1.67
CA ASP A 62 -18.19 -10.42 0.36
C ASP A 62 -17.20 -9.62 -0.47
N THR A 63 -16.69 -10.25 -1.53
CA THR A 63 -15.91 -9.63 -2.60
C THR A 63 -16.83 -8.74 -3.45
N ASN A 64 -17.21 -7.57 -2.92
CA ASN A 64 -17.99 -6.59 -3.68
C ASN A 64 -17.07 -5.79 -4.61
N LYS A 65 -17.59 -5.41 -5.79
CA LYS A 65 -16.89 -4.59 -6.80
C LYS A 65 -16.27 -3.31 -6.23
N THR A 66 -16.86 -2.77 -5.15
CA THR A 66 -16.34 -1.61 -4.42
C THR A 66 -14.96 -1.84 -3.82
N ASP A 67 -14.64 -3.04 -3.36
CA ASP A 67 -13.32 -3.35 -2.77
C ASP A 67 -12.23 -3.39 -3.86
N THR A 68 -12.56 -3.76 -5.10
CA THR A 68 -11.64 -3.70 -6.24
C THR A 68 -11.24 -2.26 -6.57
N PHE A 69 -12.20 -1.33 -6.63
CA PHE A 69 -11.90 0.09 -6.89
C PHE A 69 -11.07 0.72 -5.77
N VAL A 70 -11.34 0.40 -4.51
CA VAL A 70 -10.55 0.88 -3.37
C VAL A 70 -9.11 0.38 -3.45
N ASN A 71 -8.89 -0.89 -3.82
CA ASN A 71 -7.54 -1.43 -4.01
C ASN A 71 -6.79 -0.76 -5.16
N ILE A 72 -7.46 -0.50 -6.30
CA ILE A 72 -6.85 0.23 -7.43
C ILE A 72 -6.50 1.66 -7.02
N ALA A 73 -7.40 2.35 -6.30
CA ALA A 73 -7.15 3.70 -5.80
C ALA A 73 -5.96 3.74 -4.84
N SER A 74 -5.82 2.74 -3.96
CA SER A 74 -4.66 2.58 -3.06
C SER A 74 -3.34 2.46 -3.83
N MET A 75 -3.33 1.63 -4.87
CA MET A 75 -2.14 1.40 -5.67
C MET A 75 -1.74 2.67 -6.44
N LEU A 76 -2.72 3.36 -7.04
CA LEU A 76 -2.51 4.67 -7.68
C LEU A 76 -2.01 5.71 -6.69
N TYR A 77 -2.57 5.75 -5.49
CA TYR A 77 -2.12 6.64 -4.42
C TYR A 77 -0.65 6.42 -4.08
N LEU A 78 -0.19 5.17 -3.93
CA LEU A 78 1.22 4.89 -3.64
C LEU A 78 2.15 5.31 -4.78
N ILE A 79 1.76 5.06 -6.03
CA ILE A 79 2.53 5.49 -7.20
C ILE A 79 2.64 7.03 -7.22
N LEU A 80 1.52 7.73 -7.02
CA LEU A 80 1.50 9.20 -6.95
C LEU A 80 2.33 9.73 -5.79
N LEU A 81 2.28 9.09 -4.63
CA LEU A 81 3.07 9.46 -3.46
C LEU A 81 4.57 9.38 -3.78
N VAL A 82 5.03 8.25 -4.33
CA VAL A 82 6.43 8.08 -4.75
C VAL A 82 6.83 9.14 -5.78
N LEU A 83 5.99 9.41 -6.78
CA LEU A 83 6.24 10.44 -7.79
C LEU A 83 6.37 11.83 -7.17
N VAL A 84 5.43 12.21 -6.30
CA VAL A 84 5.44 13.52 -5.64
C VAL A 84 6.68 13.66 -4.77
N LEU A 85 7.00 12.67 -3.93
CA LEU A 85 8.18 12.72 -3.07
C LEU A 85 9.48 12.80 -3.89
N THR A 86 9.55 12.09 -5.03
CA THR A 86 10.70 12.16 -5.94
C THR A 86 10.83 13.53 -6.61
N ILE A 87 9.72 14.12 -7.09
CA ILE A 87 9.70 15.45 -7.72
C ILE A 87 10.10 16.54 -6.71
N LEU A 88 9.72 16.38 -5.45
CA LEU A 88 10.12 17.26 -4.35
C LEU A 88 11.62 17.14 -3.97
N GLY A 89 12.38 16.31 -4.68
CA GLY A 89 13.81 16.12 -4.45
C GLY A 89 14.14 15.04 -3.41
N GLY A 90 13.14 14.29 -2.97
CA GLY A 90 13.34 13.17 -2.05
C GLY A 90 14.08 12.02 -2.72
N VAL A 91 15.02 11.42 -2.00
CA VAL A 91 15.79 10.26 -2.43
C VAL A 91 15.56 9.14 -1.43
N SER A 92 14.84 8.10 -1.85
CA SER A 92 14.62 6.91 -1.01
C SER A 92 15.94 6.27 -0.60
N GLN A 93 16.16 6.15 0.71
CA GLN A 93 17.34 5.47 1.27
C GLN A 93 17.23 3.95 1.20
N VAL A 94 16.01 3.41 1.36
CA VAL A 94 15.74 1.96 1.36
C VAL A 94 15.64 1.40 -0.08
N GLY A 95 15.72 2.27 -1.09
CA GLY A 95 15.96 1.89 -2.48
C GLY A 95 14.71 1.83 -3.36
N ILE A 96 13.54 2.25 -2.89
CA ILE A 96 12.37 2.45 -3.76
C ILE A 96 12.51 3.82 -4.41
N SER A 97 13.41 3.89 -5.39
CA SER A 97 13.68 5.08 -6.19
C SER A 97 13.37 4.80 -7.65
N LEU A 98 12.95 5.84 -8.38
CA LEU A 98 12.84 5.80 -9.85
C LEU A 98 14.18 5.52 -10.53
N SER A 99 15.30 5.86 -9.87
CA SER A 99 16.64 5.54 -10.33
C SER A 99 17.10 4.12 -9.98
N ASN A 100 16.37 3.41 -9.10
CA ASN A 100 16.75 2.06 -8.72
C ASN A 100 16.13 1.02 -9.68
N PRO A 101 16.94 0.24 -10.42
CA PRO A 101 16.44 -0.80 -11.33
C PRO A 101 15.61 -1.90 -10.63
N VAL A 102 15.83 -2.13 -9.33
CA VAL A 102 15.06 -3.11 -8.54
C VAL A 102 13.60 -2.68 -8.40
N THR A 103 13.32 -1.38 -8.31
CA THR A 103 11.95 -0.83 -8.25
C THR A 103 11.14 -1.21 -9.49
N TRP A 104 11.74 -1.03 -10.67
CA TRP A 104 11.11 -1.36 -11.95
C TRP A 104 10.88 -2.86 -12.11
N LEU A 105 11.80 -3.69 -11.60
CA LEU A 105 11.64 -5.14 -11.56
C LEU A 105 10.41 -5.55 -10.72
N LEU A 106 10.24 -4.97 -9.54
CA LEU A 106 9.07 -5.21 -8.69
C LEU A 106 7.77 -4.77 -9.35
N VAL A 107 7.76 -3.60 -10.03
CA VAL A 107 6.61 -3.13 -10.79
C VAL A 107 6.24 -4.12 -11.90
N VAL A 108 7.22 -4.58 -12.68
CA VAL A 108 7.01 -5.58 -13.74
C VAL A 108 6.46 -6.89 -13.16
N LEU A 109 7.04 -7.39 -12.08
CA LEU A 109 6.56 -8.61 -11.42
C LEU A 109 5.11 -8.46 -10.93
N THR A 110 4.76 -7.29 -10.39
CA THR A 110 3.41 -6.99 -9.93
C THR A 110 2.42 -6.97 -11.10
N ILE A 111 2.77 -6.29 -12.19
CA ILE A 111 1.96 -6.25 -13.42
C ILE A 111 1.76 -7.66 -13.98
N VAL A 112 2.83 -8.44 -14.11
CA VAL A 112 2.77 -9.83 -14.59
C VAL A 112 1.89 -10.69 -13.67
N GLY A 113 1.99 -10.50 -12.36
CA GLY A 113 1.13 -11.19 -11.38
C GLY A 113 -0.34 -10.88 -11.57
N VAL A 114 -0.70 -9.60 -11.76
CA VAL A 114 -2.08 -9.16 -12.02
C VAL A 114 -2.59 -9.73 -13.35
N LEU A 115 -1.81 -9.63 -14.42
CA LEU A 115 -2.19 -10.17 -15.74
C LEU A 115 -2.38 -11.70 -15.72
N LYS A 116 -1.52 -12.43 -15.00
CA LYS A 116 -1.68 -13.89 -14.82
C LYS A 116 -2.93 -14.23 -14.03
N LYS A 117 -3.26 -13.43 -13.01
CA LYS A 117 -4.47 -13.62 -12.21
C LYS A 117 -5.72 -13.42 -13.07
N ASP A 118 -5.76 -12.37 -13.90
CA ASP A 118 -6.87 -12.13 -14.85
C ASP A 118 -7.02 -13.24 -15.89
N LYS A 119 -5.91 -13.79 -16.40
CA LYS A 119 -5.96 -14.92 -17.34
C LYS A 119 -6.52 -16.18 -16.69
N LYS A 120 -6.21 -16.43 -15.40
CA LYS A 120 -6.72 -17.60 -14.67
C LYS A 120 -8.22 -17.46 -14.34
N SER A 121 -8.70 -16.26 -14.03
CA SER A 121 -10.12 -15.98 -13.83
C SER A 121 -10.95 -16.24 -15.11
N ARG A 122 -10.45 -15.81 -16.27
CA ARG A 122 -11.12 -16.00 -17.58
C ARG A 122 -11.17 -17.45 -18.07
N VAL A 123 -10.18 -18.28 -17.69
CA VAL A 123 -10.15 -19.71 -18.07
C VAL A 123 -11.10 -20.52 -17.19
N GLN A 124 -11.26 -20.16 -15.91
CA GLN A 124 -12.21 -20.81 -15.00
C GLN A 124 -13.67 -20.56 -15.41
N ASP A 125 -14.01 -19.35 -15.88
CA ASP A 125 -15.38 -19.01 -16.33
C ASP A 125 -15.79 -19.73 -17.63
N ASN A 126 -14.84 -20.05 -18.52
CA ASN A 126 -15.12 -20.78 -19.77
C ASN A 126 -15.25 -22.31 -19.58
N TYR A 127 -14.82 -22.86 -18.45
CA TYR A 127 -14.96 -24.29 -18.13
C TYR A 127 -16.23 -24.61 -17.34
N ASN A 128 -16.93 -23.60 -16.82
CA ASN A 128 -18.17 -23.72 -16.05
C ASN A 128 -19.43 -23.34 -16.87
N ASN A 129 -19.30 -23.25 -18.19
CA ASN A 129 -20.38 -22.98 -19.14
C ASN A 129 -20.44 -24.12 -20.17
#